data_AF-A0A7D5S4N4-F1
#
_entry.id   AF-A0A7D5S4N4-F1
#
_cell.length_a   1.000
_cell.length_b   1.000
_cell.length_c   1.000
_cell.angle_alpha   90.00
_cell.angle_beta   90.00
_cell.angle_gamma   90.00
#
_symmetry.space_group_name_H-M   'P 1'
#
loop_
_entity.id
_entity.type
_entity.pdbx_description
1 polymer ?
#
loop_
_entity_poly.entity_id
_entity_poly.type
_entity_poly.pdbx_seq_one_letter_code
_entity_poly.pdbx_strand_id
1 'polypeptide(L)'
;MWWGNNGRSFQLFENDKLVDSGDLTANSPNAQTHTSTLTNRAPGTYSYKVVVTNSKGSVTATNSYTVTDYGTAPTPPAPPVTTSSISISPGDSTTQQVAQLVVKQGQTASFNLNEDGVKSPQYRLTFSNPGVIKSSQVSAQGVMTLTASDQLGRTALKIEDPNTHAVRYVGIVTVDKNNNRPGLPTYLAVGSVSQDDTATINFWQQFGPGETNKRVDIRYIYLNNGPYNGWSTWGNRVPTFVNNSLKLGMIPFFVYYNINNGSDSLYAIKENMQNKDFMEAYFKDLKLAVTQAKTAANGERVGFVLEADMLGYFQQAEPNKSPKEQPVLTNAAYSSGVLDANDPQFENNITGLVKAINYIIRKYDSTAILGWQLNLWANPQDNGGTGIIHATDSCNQTDATCIAQARQKIINNAKGLMQYGLAAEINYKADFVSIDKYGLDGGQQANAKNSPEKSTWFWNATLWNNYLLFVNTLHQESNLPIVLWQIPVGHINSPTSISPYSNQPFAVLPNTNAKYEDSAGTFS
;
A
#
# COMPACT_ATOMS: atom_id res chain seq x y z
N MET A 1 -26.86 3.42 18.35
CA MET A 1 -27.05 3.27 19.80
C MET A 1 -27.63 1.88 20.02
N TRP A 2 -27.01 1.06 20.86
CA TRP A 2 -27.20 -0.41 20.84
C TRP A 2 -27.89 -0.97 22.11
N TRP A 3 -28.14 -0.11 23.11
CA TRP A 3 -29.17 -0.25 24.14
C TRP A 3 -29.39 1.11 24.82
N GLY A 4 -30.59 1.36 25.37
CA GLY A 4 -30.98 2.63 25.99
C GLY A 4 -32.16 3.33 25.30
N ASN A 5 -32.70 4.38 25.92
CA ASN A 5 -33.80 5.14 25.34
C ASN A 5 -33.25 6.07 24.24
N ASN A 6 -33.78 5.94 23.03
CA ASN A 6 -33.48 6.84 21.92
C ASN A 6 -33.65 8.33 22.30
N GLY A 7 -32.88 9.18 21.62
CA GLY A 7 -33.03 10.63 21.72
C GLY A 7 -34.41 11.09 21.26
N ARG A 8 -34.87 12.21 21.81
CA ARG A 8 -36.08 12.92 21.37
C ARG A 8 -35.76 14.23 20.67
N SER A 9 -34.57 14.78 20.86
CA SER A 9 -34.08 15.94 20.11
C SER A 9 -32.56 15.91 19.98
N PHE A 10 -32.04 16.68 19.03
CA PHE A 10 -30.61 16.92 18.86
C PHE A 10 -30.30 18.41 18.68
N GLN A 11 -29.07 18.77 19.01
CA GLN A 11 -28.44 20.06 18.72
C GLN A 11 -27.05 19.80 18.14
N LEU A 12 -26.75 20.35 16.96
CA LEU A 12 -25.46 20.28 16.31
C LEU A 12 -24.80 21.66 16.37
N PHE A 13 -23.58 21.71 16.91
CA PHE A 13 -22.76 22.90 17.03
C PHE A 13 -21.54 22.78 16.11
N GLU A 14 -21.14 23.89 15.51
CA GLU A 14 -19.88 24.09 14.77
C GLU A 14 -19.10 25.19 15.49
N ASN A 15 -17.87 24.89 15.95
CA ASN A 15 -17.04 25.81 16.73
C ASN A 15 -17.83 26.45 17.90
N ASP A 16 -18.55 25.61 18.65
CA ASP A 16 -19.46 25.96 19.74
C ASP A 16 -20.67 26.84 19.38
N LYS A 17 -20.89 27.13 18.09
CA LYS A 17 -22.10 27.81 17.59
C LYS A 17 -23.13 26.80 17.11
N LEU A 18 -24.37 26.88 17.59
CA LEU A 18 -25.46 26.02 17.12
C LEU A 18 -25.70 26.25 15.61
N VAL A 19 -25.59 25.20 14.80
CA VAL A 19 -25.77 25.23 13.34
C VAL A 19 -26.95 24.40 12.85
N ASP A 20 -27.43 23.43 13.64
CA ASP A 20 -28.65 22.68 13.36
C ASP A 20 -29.27 22.16 14.67
N SER A 21 -30.59 21.95 14.68
CA SER A 21 -31.30 21.31 15.79
C SER A 21 -32.67 20.85 15.37
N GLY A 22 -33.18 19.79 16.00
CA GLY A 22 -34.53 19.33 15.72
C GLY A 22 -34.97 18.17 16.59
N ASP A 23 -36.20 17.74 16.37
CA ASP A 23 -36.77 16.57 17.00
C ASP A 23 -36.26 15.28 16.34
N LEU A 24 -36.14 14.23 17.16
CA LEU A 24 -35.79 12.88 16.73
C LEU A 24 -36.95 11.94 16.98
N THR A 25 -37.27 11.12 15.97
CA THR A 25 -38.20 10.01 16.12
C THR A 25 -37.48 8.84 16.79
N ALA A 26 -37.87 8.54 18.02
CA ALA A 26 -37.35 7.39 18.75
C ALA A 26 -37.70 6.09 18.02
N ASN A 27 -36.72 5.18 17.91
CA ASN A 27 -36.86 3.90 17.21
C ASN A 27 -36.50 2.70 18.11
N SER A 28 -36.42 2.89 19.43
CA SER A 28 -36.02 1.83 20.36
C SER A 28 -36.89 0.57 20.19
N PRO A 29 -36.31 -0.65 20.18
CA PRO A 29 -34.90 -0.96 20.46
C PRO A 29 -33.97 -0.81 19.24
N ASN A 30 -34.47 -0.46 18.06
CA ASN A 30 -33.66 -0.25 16.86
C ASN A 30 -32.90 1.07 16.87
N ALA A 31 -31.84 1.14 16.07
CA ALA A 31 -31.06 2.36 15.91
C ALA A 31 -31.90 3.50 15.31
N GLN A 32 -31.68 4.72 15.78
CA GLN A 32 -32.11 5.95 15.11
C GLN A 32 -30.97 6.56 14.31
N THR A 33 -31.32 7.20 13.20
CA THR A 33 -30.41 7.92 12.33
C THR A 33 -31.00 9.29 12.01
N HIS A 34 -30.15 10.30 11.94
CA HIS A 34 -30.49 11.63 11.46
C HIS A 34 -29.29 12.18 10.67
N THR A 35 -29.56 12.98 9.64
CA THR A 35 -28.53 13.56 8.77
C THR A 35 -28.75 15.05 8.62
N SER A 36 -27.73 15.83 8.99
CA SER A 36 -27.65 17.27 8.75
C SER A 36 -26.70 17.54 7.59
N THR A 37 -27.12 18.35 6.62
CA THR A 37 -26.28 18.73 5.47
C THR A 37 -25.73 20.14 5.66
N LEU A 38 -24.41 20.28 5.70
CA LEU A 38 -23.71 21.57 5.78
C LEU A 38 -22.97 21.82 4.46
N THR A 39 -23.18 22.99 3.84
CA THR A 39 -22.55 23.36 2.56
C THR A 39 -21.81 24.69 2.66
N ASN A 40 -20.93 24.96 1.68
CA ASN A 40 -20.24 26.23 1.48
C ASN A 40 -19.42 26.73 2.68
N ARG A 41 -18.68 25.83 3.34
CA ARG A 41 -17.70 26.20 4.38
C ARG A 41 -16.39 26.63 3.73
N ALA A 42 -15.83 27.74 4.21
CA ALA A 42 -14.52 28.20 3.80
C ALA A 42 -13.43 27.19 4.22
N PRO A 43 -12.24 27.21 3.60
CA PRO A 43 -11.14 26.40 4.08
C PRO A 43 -10.82 26.71 5.56
N GLY A 44 -10.68 25.65 6.36
CA GLY A 44 -10.47 25.77 7.80
C GLY A 44 -10.84 24.50 8.56
N THR A 45 -10.40 24.42 9.82
CA THR A 45 -10.78 23.33 10.74
C THR A 45 -11.99 23.74 11.57
N TYR A 46 -12.99 22.86 11.57
CA TYR A 46 -14.25 23.04 12.26
C TYR A 46 -14.43 21.93 13.30
N SER A 47 -14.77 22.31 14.54
CA SER A 47 -15.15 21.40 15.61
C SER A 47 -16.67 21.22 15.61
N TYR A 48 -17.14 20.00 15.40
CA TYR A 48 -18.55 19.64 15.41
C TYR A 48 -18.91 18.92 16.70
N LYS A 49 -19.89 19.46 17.44
CA LYS A 49 -20.40 18.87 18.68
C LYS A 49 -21.88 18.56 18.52
N VAL A 50 -22.30 17.32 18.71
CA VAL A 50 -23.72 16.94 18.72
C VAL A 50 -24.14 16.61 20.15
N VAL A 51 -25.27 17.18 20.57
CA VAL A 51 -25.92 16.90 21.84
C VAL A 51 -27.26 16.25 21.53
N VAL A 52 -27.50 15.05 22.07
CA VAL A 52 -28.75 14.31 21.89
C VAL A 52 -29.43 14.19 23.25
N THR A 53 -30.70 14.57 23.33
CA THR A 53 -31.45 14.69 24.60
C THR A 53 -32.71 13.83 24.59
N ASN A 54 -33.02 13.19 25.71
CA ASN A 54 -34.31 12.55 25.99
C ASN A 54 -34.76 12.87 27.44
N SER A 55 -35.87 12.28 27.89
CA SER A 55 -36.40 12.49 29.25
C SER A 55 -35.50 11.98 30.39
N LYS A 56 -34.38 11.30 30.08
CA LYS A 56 -33.40 10.79 31.03
C LYS A 56 -32.11 11.61 31.06
N GLY A 57 -31.93 12.57 30.16
CA GLY A 57 -30.76 13.45 30.10
C GLY A 57 -30.22 13.64 28.68
N SER A 58 -29.00 14.18 28.61
CA SER A 58 -28.32 14.50 27.35
C SER A 58 -26.98 13.78 27.25
N VAL A 59 -26.62 13.35 26.04
CA VAL A 59 -25.30 12.81 25.69
C VAL A 59 -24.64 13.69 24.64
N THR A 60 -23.32 13.84 24.72
CA THR A 60 -22.55 14.71 23.82
C THR A 60 -21.46 13.92 23.11
N ALA A 61 -21.30 14.15 21.81
CA ALA A 61 -20.17 13.64 21.02
C ALA A 61 -19.53 14.79 20.24
N THR A 62 -18.21 14.77 20.09
CA THR A 62 -17.45 15.81 19.38
C THR A 62 -16.56 15.17 18.32
N ASN A 63 -16.43 15.83 17.17
CA ASN A 63 -15.53 15.45 16.09
C ASN A 63 -14.97 16.72 15.40
N SER A 64 -13.85 16.62 14.71
CA SER A 64 -13.27 17.73 13.94
C SER A 64 -13.21 17.40 12.46
N TYR A 65 -13.49 18.39 11.60
CA TYR A 65 -13.39 18.25 10.15
C TYR A 65 -12.64 19.45 9.56
N THR A 66 -11.69 19.18 8.67
CA THR A 66 -10.94 20.23 7.97
C THR A 66 -11.43 20.31 6.53
N VAL A 67 -11.88 21.50 6.13
CA VAL A 67 -12.15 21.84 4.73
C VAL A 67 -10.85 22.33 4.12
N THR A 68 -10.34 21.61 3.12
CA THR A 68 -9.22 22.05 2.28
C THR A 68 -9.78 22.48 0.92
N ASP A 69 -9.14 23.46 0.28
CA ASP A 69 -9.59 24.05 -0.99
C ASP A 69 -9.75 23.00 -2.13
N TYR A 70 -10.49 23.37 -3.17
CA TYR A 70 -10.93 22.49 -4.26
C TYR A 70 -9.78 21.69 -4.91
N GLY A 71 -9.76 20.37 -4.67
CA GLY A 71 -8.98 19.44 -5.50
C GLY A 71 -7.90 18.63 -4.80
N THR A 72 -8.18 18.06 -3.64
CA THR A 72 -7.69 16.73 -3.24
C THR A 72 -8.61 16.26 -2.13
N ALA A 73 -9.07 15.01 -2.20
CA ALA A 73 -9.87 14.45 -1.11
C ALA A 73 -9.01 14.41 0.16
N PRO A 74 -9.38 15.11 1.25
CA PRO A 74 -8.69 14.93 2.51
C PRO A 74 -8.87 13.49 2.95
N THR A 75 -7.79 12.88 3.45
CA THR A 75 -7.86 11.60 4.15
C THR A 75 -8.83 11.80 5.32
N PRO A 76 -9.91 11.01 5.44
CA PRO A 76 -10.72 11.06 6.65
C PRO A 76 -9.78 10.84 7.84
N PRO A 77 -9.97 11.55 8.98
CA PRO A 77 -9.26 11.20 10.19
C PRO A 77 -9.43 9.68 10.39
N ALA A 78 -8.33 8.99 10.70
CA ALA A 78 -8.36 7.56 10.96
C ALA A 78 -9.58 7.29 11.86
N PRO A 79 -10.44 6.31 11.50
CA PRO A 79 -11.55 5.96 12.38
C PRO A 79 -10.99 5.81 13.80
N PRO A 80 -11.69 6.26 14.84
CA PRO A 80 -11.37 5.79 16.18
C PRO A 80 -11.24 4.29 16.04
N VAL A 81 -10.09 3.71 16.43
CA VAL A 81 -9.97 2.27 16.54
C VAL A 81 -10.99 1.91 17.60
N THR A 82 -12.21 1.58 17.18
CA THR A 82 -13.16 0.92 18.04
C THR A 82 -12.51 -0.42 18.27
N THR A 83 -11.74 -0.51 19.36
CA THR A 83 -11.28 -1.79 19.89
C THR A 83 -12.51 -2.68 19.91
N SER A 84 -12.45 -3.77 19.15
CA SER A 84 -13.57 -4.71 19.10
C SER A 84 -13.92 -5.13 20.53
N SER A 85 -15.20 -5.33 20.84
CA SER A 85 -15.62 -5.90 22.14
C SER A 85 -15.11 -7.33 22.32
N ILE A 86 -14.67 -7.99 21.24
CA ILE A 86 -14.07 -9.32 21.27
C ILE A 86 -12.58 -9.21 21.62
N SER A 87 -12.16 -9.85 22.71
CA SER A 87 -10.77 -9.98 23.17
C SER A 87 -10.20 -11.38 22.89
N ILE A 88 -8.87 -11.49 22.74
CA ILE A 88 -8.13 -12.74 22.45
C ILE A 88 -6.99 -12.89 23.46
N SER A 89 -6.94 -14.03 24.16
CA SER A 89 -5.83 -14.37 25.06
C SER A 89 -5.26 -15.78 24.81
N PRO A 90 -3.94 -15.99 24.81
CA PRO A 90 -2.89 -14.95 24.83
C PRO A 90 -2.90 -14.12 23.54
N GLY A 91 -2.46 -12.87 23.63
CA GLY A 91 -2.35 -11.98 22.46
C GLY A 91 -2.61 -10.53 22.85
N ASP A 92 -3.81 -10.26 23.35
CA ASP A 92 -4.16 -8.92 23.79
C ASP A 92 -3.50 -8.55 25.11
N SER A 93 -3.28 -7.24 25.27
CA SER A 93 -2.97 -6.60 26.54
C SER A 93 -4.18 -5.81 27.04
N THR A 94 -4.09 -5.27 28.25
CA THR A 94 -5.12 -4.41 28.83
C THR A 94 -5.37 -3.11 28.04
N THR A 95 -4.44 -2.70 27.18
CA THR A 95 -4.49 -1.42 26.46
C THR A 95 -4.42 -1.56 24.94
N GLN A 96 -4.19 -2.77 24.41
CA GLN A 96 -3.96 -2.98 22.98
C GLN A 96 -4.40 -4.36 22.52
N GLN A 97 -5.12 -4.39 21.39
CA GLN A 97 -5.45 -5.60 20.67
C GLN A 97 -4.30 -6.02 19.75
N VAL A 98 -3.99 -7.33 19.73
CA VAL A 98 -2.95 -7.88 18.86
C VAL A 98 -3.36 -7.77 17.39
N ALA A 99 -2.42 -7.37 16.53
CA ALA A 99 -2.65 -7.28 15.09
C ALA A 99 -2.54 -8.65 14.40
N GLN A 100 -1.73 -9.56 14.92
CA GLN A 100 -1.42 -10.85 14.31
C GLN A 100 -1.12 -11.93 15.35
N LEU A 101 -1.71 -13.11 15.17
CA LEU A 101 -1.43 -14.33 15.94
C LEU A 101 -0.38 -15.18 15.24
N VAL A 102 0.37 -15.95 16.02
CA VAL A 102 1.41 -16.87 15.53
C VAL A 102 1.01 -18.31 15.82
N VAL A 103 1.05 -19.16 14.79
CA VAL A 103 0.81 -20.61 14.91
C VAL A 103 1.98 -21.35 14.28
N LYS A 104 2.53 -22.37 14.94
CA LYS A 104 3.62 -23.18 14.37
C LYS A 104 3.07 -24.11 13.29
N GLN A 105 3.79 -24.23 12.17
CA GLN A 105 3.41 -25.10 11.05
C GLN A 105 3.09 -26.53 11.52
N GLY A 106 2.01 -27.10 11.00
CA GLY A 106 1.53 -28.44 11.38
C GLY A 106 1.13 -28.62 12.85
N GLN A 107 1.14 -27.56 13.67
CA GLN A 107 0.73 -27.60 15.07
C GLN A 107 -0.60 -26.92 15.31
N THR A 108 -1.19 -27.24 16.45
CA THR A 108 -2.43 -26.65 16.95
C THR A 108 -2.11 -25.63 18.05
N ALA A 109 -2.69 -24.43 17.93
CA ALA A 109 -2.65 -23.41 18.96
C ALA A 109 -4.07 -23.10 19.46
N SER A 110 -4.17 -22.73 20.73
CA SER A 110 -5.44 -22.40 21.39
C SER A 110 -5.41 -20.98 21.97
N PHE A 111 -6.53 -20.29 21.82
CA PHE A 111 -6.75 -18.91 22.26
C PHE A 111 -8.14 -18.80 22.88
N ASN A 112 -8.27 -18.13 24.02
CA ASN A 112 -9.56 -17.82 24.62
C ASN A 112 -10.11 -16.54 24.01
N LEU A 113 -11.35 -16.61 23.55
CA LEU A 113 -12.16 -15.50 23.11
C LEU A 113 -13.11 -15.08 24.24
N ASN A 114 -13.23 -13.78 24.46
CA ASN A 114 -14.24 -13.21 25.35
C ASN A 114 -14.88 -11.99 24.68
N GLU A 115 -16.13 -11.69 24.98
CA GLU A 115 -16.81 -10.48 24.52
C GLU A 115 -17.33 -9.67 25.72
N ASP A 116 -16.94 -8.41 25.76
CA ASP A 116 -17.25 -7.53 26.88
C ASP A 116 -18.76 -7.37 27.08
N GLY A 117 -19.24 -7.75 28.27
CA GLY A 117 -20.66 -7.67 28.63
C GLY A 117 -21.53 -8.82 28.10
N VAL A 118 -20.97 -9.85 27.48
CA VAL A 118 -21.72 -10.99 26.91
C VAL A 118 -21.46 -12.27 27.70
N LYS A 119 -22.51 -12.87 28.27
CA LYS A 119 -22.40 -14.02 29.19
C LYS A 119 -22.10 -15.35 28.49
N SER A 120 -22.49 -15.50 27.23
CA SER A 120 -22.33 -16.75 26.46
C SER A 120 -22.15 -16.43 24.97
N PRO A 121 -21.05 -15.77 24.59
CA PRO A 121 -20.82 -15.39 23.21
C PRO A 121 -20.69 -16.63 22.32
N GLN A 122 -21.04 -16.48 21.05
CA GLN A 122 -20.86 -17.50 20.03
C GLN A 122 -19.95 -16.94 18.97
N TYR A 123 -19.05 -17.73 18.39
CA TYR A 123 -18.08 -17.19 17.44
C TYR A 123 -18.09 -17.97 16.13
N ARG A 124 -18.13 -17.23 15.03
CA ARG A 124 -17.91 -17.72 13.68
C ARG A 124 -16.55 -17.22 13.18
N LEU A 125 -15.77 -18.13 12.63
CA LEU A 125 -14.45 -17.84 12.07
C LEU A 125 -14.53 -17.84 10.54
N THR A 126 -13.85 -16.90 9.89
CA THR A 126 -13.72 -16.86 8.43
C THR A 126 -12.32 -16.39 8.06
N PHE A 127 -11.73 -16.96 7.03
CA PHE A 127 -10.33 -16.73 6.65
C PHE A 127 -10.23 -16.17 5.24
N SER A 128 -9.36 -15.17 5.01
CA SER A 128 -9.10 -14.67 3.66
C SER A 128 -8.31 -15.66 2.81
N ASN A 129 -7.50 -16.50 3.46
CA ASN A 129 -6.72 -17.58 2.86
C ASN A 129 -6.88 -18.86 3.70
N PRO A 130 -7.87 -19.72 3.41
CA PRO A 130 -8.14 -20.92 4.19
C PRO A 130 -6.99 -21.93 4.14
N GLY A 131 -6.22 -21.99 3.04
CA GLY A 131 -5.10 -22.93 2.88
C GLY A 131 -3.98 -22.84 3.94
N VAL A 132 -3.92 -21.74 4.71
CA VAL A 132 -2.96 -21.58 5.82
C VAL A 132 -3.41 -22.29 7.10
N ILE A 133 -4.71 -22.54 7.26
CA ILE A 133 -5.32 -23.14 8.45
C ILE A 133 -6.02 -24.43 8.05
N LYS A 134 -5.44 -25.57 8.41
CA LYS A 134 -5.96 -26.90 8.11
C LYS A 134 -7.30 -27.18 8.78
N SER A 135 -7.47 -26.71 10.02
CA SER A 135 -8.73 -26.80 10.74
C SER A 135 -8.85 -25.70 11.79
N SER A 136 -10.08 -25.29 12.07
CA SER A 136 -10.39 -24.30 13.11
C SER A 136 -11.70 -24.66 13.80
N GLN A 137 -11.77 -24.44 15.11
CA GLN A 137 -12.98 -24.65 15.91
C GLN A 137 -13.03 -23.67 17.07
N VAL A 138 -14.23 -23.38 17.57
CA VAL A 138 -14.43 -22.64 18.81
C VAL A 138 -15.33 -23.46 19.73
N SER A 139 -14.89 -23.71 20.96
CA SER A 139 -15.70 -24.42 21.94
C SER A 139 -16.83 -23.54 22.50
N ALA A 140 -17.80 -24.16 23.17
CA ALA A 140 -18.87 -23.43 23.86
C ALA A 140 -18.34 -22.50 24.98
N GLN A 141 -17.12 -22.71 25.47
CA GLN A 141 -16.44 -21.87 26.45
C GLN A 141 -15.58 -20.76 25.80
N GLY A 142 -15.69 -20.56 24.49
CA GLY A 142 -14.93 -19.52 23.77
C GLY A 142 -13.48 -19.90 23.49
N VAL A 143 -13.08 -21.18 23.59
CA VAL A 143 -11.72 -21.60 23.26
C VAL A 143 -11.60 -21.81 21.75
N MET A 144 -10.99 -20.85 21.06
CA MET A 144 -10.62 -20.95 19.65
C MET A 144 -9.37 -21.83 19.51
N THR A 145 -9.46 -22.86 18.68
CA THR A 145 -8.35 -23.76 18.35
C THR A 145 -8.07 -23.70 16.86
N LEU A 146 -6.82 -23.43 16.50
CA LEU A 146 -6.36 -23.28 15.11
C LEU A 146 -5.24 -24.29 14.84
N THR A 147 -5.40 -25.13 13.82
CA THR A 147 -4.35 -26.04 13.34
C THR A 147 -3.76 -25.49 12.06
N ALA A 148 -2.48 -25.10 12.09
CA ALA A 148 -1.78 -24.63 10.91
C ALA A 148 -1.61 -25.73 9.87
N SER A 149 -1.59 -25.36 8.59
CA SER A 149 -1.12 -26.26 7.54
C SER A 149 0.39 -26.47 7.65
N ASP A 150 0.92 -27.41 6.86
CA ASP A 150 2.36 -27.65 6.77
C ASP A 150 3.07 -26.57 5.94
N GLN A 151 2.32 -25.74 5.21
CA GLN A 151 2.84 -24.62 4.43
C GLN A 151 2.87 -23.35 5.26
N LEU A 152 3.97 -22.60 5.14
CA LEU A 152 4.08 -21.29 5.74
C LEU A 152 3.26 -20.27 4.95
N GLY A 153 2.59 -19.35 5.64
CA GLY A 153 1.79 -18.33 5.00
C GLY A 153 1.12 -17.39 5.98
N ARG A 154 0.22 -16.58 5.41
CA ARG A 154 -0.54 -15.56 6.13
C ARG A 154 -1.99 -15.61 5.71
N THR A 155 -2.87 -15.27 6.65
CA THR A 155 -4.31 -15.16 6.42
C THR A 155 -4.90 -14.12 7.35
N ALA A 156 -5.93 -13.40 6.90
CA ALA A 156 -6.78 -12.61 7.79
C ALA A 156 -7.81 -13.54 8.41
N LEU A 157 -8.02 -13.44 9.72
CA LEU A 157 -9.12 -14.08 10.44
C LEU A 157 -10.15 -13.01 10.80
N LYS A 158 -11.38 -13.21 10.32
CA LYS A 158 -12.59 -12.55 10.83
C LYS A 158 -13.19 -13.44 11.92
N ILE A 159 -13.34 -12.87 13.12
CA ILE A 159 -14.11 -13.44 14.23
C ILE A 159 -15.38 -12.61 14.34
N GLU A 160 -16.53 -13.28 14.27
CA GLU A 160 -17.82 -12.62 14.37
C GLU A 160 -18.69 -13.34 15.41
N ASP A 161 -19.30 -12.58 16.32
CA ASP A 161 -20.43 -13.11 17.08
C ASP A 161 -21.72 -12.86 16.29
N PRO A 162 -22.43 -13.92 15.85
CA PRO A 162 -23.61 -13.76 15.00
C PRO A 162 -24.83 -13.22 15.75
N ASN A 163 -24.84 -13.29 17.09
CA ASN A 163 -25.92 -12.78 17.93
C ASN A 163 -25.75 -11.30 18.20
N THR A 164 -24.50 -10.86 18.42
CA THR A 164 -24.19 -9.46 18.71
C THR A 164 -23.71 -8.68 17.49
N HIS A 165 -23.40 -9.37 16.39
CA HIS A 165 -22.74 -8.78 15.22
C HIS A 165 -21.41 -8.08 15.56
N ALA A 166 -20.81 -8.35 16.72
CA ALA A 166 -19.48 -7.90 17.04
C ALA A 166 -18.50 -8.57 16.07
N VAL A 167 -17.62 -7.76 15.48
CA VAL A 167 -16.61 -8.25 14.54
C VAL A 167 -15.23 -7.86 15.02
N ARG A 168 -14.30 -8.79 14.86
CA ARG A 168 -12.87 -8.57 15.01
C ARG A 168 -12.10 -9.14 13.84
N TYR A 169 -11.15 -8.36 13.35
CA TYR A 169 -10.15 -8.81 12.39
C TYR A 169 -8.79 -8.94 13.06
N VAL A 170 -8.12 -10.07 12.85
CA VAL A 170 -6.77 -10.34 13.33
C VAL A 170 -6.03 -11.15 12.28
N GLY A 171 -4.75 -10.86 12.05
CA GLY A 171 -3.92 -11.66 11.16
C GLY A 171 -3.54 -12.98 11.79
N ILE A 172 -3.21 -13.96 10.97
CA ILE A 172 -2.49 -15.16 11.39
C ILE A 172 -1.29 -15.31 10.48
N VAL A 173 -0.15 -15.62 11.09
CA VAL A 173 1.04 -16.10 10.41
C VAL A 173 1.37 -17.51 10.89
N THR A 174 1.73 -18.38 9.96
CA THR A 174 2.34 -19.66 10.30
C THR A 174 3.86 -19.52 10.30
N VAL A 175 4.52 -20.04 11.34
CA VAL A 175 5.99 -20.01 11.49
C VAL A 175 6.57 -21.41 11.44
N ASP A 176 7.84 -21.51 11.05
CA ASP A 176 8.52 -22.80 11.02
C ASP A 176 8.78 -23.36 12.44
N LYS A 177 9.38 -24.55 12.50
CA LYS A 177 9.73 -25.21 13.78
C LYS A 177 10.68 -24.39 14.66
N ASN A 178 11.44 -23.47 14.07
CA ASN A 178 12.40 -22.58 14.73
C ASN A 178 11.81 -21.18 15.00
N ASN A 179 10.50 -20.97 14.77
CA ASN A 179 9.79 -19.69 14.86
C ASN A 179 10.17 -18.65 13.78
N ASN A 180 10.79 -19.07 12.67
CA ASN A 180 11.03 -18.15 11.56
C ASN A 180 9.72 -17.89 10.81
N ARG A 181 9.47 -16.62 10.51
CA ARG A 181 8.33 -16.19 9.69
C ARG A 181 8.61 -16.37 8.21
N PRO A 182 7.59 -16.68 7.38
CA PRO A 182 7.74 -16.77 5.93
C PRO A 182 8.18 -15.43 5.33
N GLY A 183 8.94 -15.49 4.23
CA GLY A 183 9.23 -14.32 3.41
C GLY A 183 8.04 -13.91 2.56
N LEU A 184 8.36 -13.40 1.37
CA LEU A 184 7.42 -13.43 0.24
C LEU A 184 7.07 -14.88 -0.10
N PRO A 185 5.86 -15.14 -0.64
CA PRO A 185 5.49 -16.47 -1.07
C PRO A 185 6.42 -17.02 -2.16
N THR A 186 6.44 -18.34 -2.32
CA THR A 186 7.22 -19.03 -3.36
C THR A 186 6.57 -18.98 -4.74
N TYR A 187 5.31 -18.54 -4.84
CA TYR A 187 4.62 -18.23 -6.07
C TYR A 187 4.73 -16.72 -6.38
N LEU A 188 4.19 -16.27 -7.51
CA LEU A 188 4.18 -14.85 -7.89
C LEU A 188 3.44 -14.02 -6.83
N ALA A 189 4.19 -13.26 -6.02
CA ALA A 189 3.61 -12.36 -5.04
C ALA A 189 2.88 -11.21 -5.74
N VAL A 190 1.66 -10.94 -5.31
CA VAL A 190 0.86 -9.81 -5.83
C VAL A 190 0.72 -8.75 -4.74
N GLY A 191 0.91 -7.49 -5.12
CA GLY A 191 0.73 -6.34 -4.24
C GLY A 191 -0.36 -5.40 -4.73
N SER A 192 -0.99 -4.68 -3.80
CA SER A 192 -1.97 -3.64 -4.12
C SER A 192 -1.73 -2.39 -3.31
N VAL A 193 -1.89 -1.23 -3.97
CA VAL A 193 -1.94 0.06 -3.29
C VAL A 193 -3.19 0.12 -2.43
N SER A 194 -3.07 0.58 -1.20
CA SER A 194 -4.21 0.67 -0.32
C SER A 194 -3.99 1.76 0.72
N GLN A 195 -4.90 2.72 0.75
CA GLN A 195 -4.96 3.72 1.82
C GLN A 195 -5.59 3.12 3.08
N ASP A 196 -5.36 3.74 4.24
CA ASP A 196 -5.95 3.37 5.54
C ASP A 196 -7.29 4.05 5.83
N ASP A 197 -8.02 4.48 4.79
CA ASP A 197 -9.39 4.94 4.96
C ASP A 197 -10.36 3.75 5.10
N THR A 198 -11.53 4.04 5.69
CA THR A 198 -12.57 3.03 5.97
C THR A 198 -13.00 2.25 4.74
N ALA A 199 -13.16 2.90 3.58
CA ALA A 199 -13.66 2.22 2.38
C ALA A 199 -12.63 1.20 1.87
N THR A 200 -11.36 1.60 1.85
CA THR A 200 -10.27 0.73 1.40
C THR A 200 -10.04 -0.44 2.36
N ILE A 201 -10.08 -0.21 3.68
CA ILE A 201 -9.97 -1.32 4.65
C ILE A 201 -11.16 -2.27 4.54
N ASN A 202 -12.37 -1.75 4.42
CA ASN A 202 -13.58 -2.56 4.26
C ASN A 202 -13.52 -3.42 2.98
N PHE A 203 -12.94 -2.91 1.88
CA PHE A 203 -12.77 -3.68 0.65
C PHE A 203 -11.98 -4.99 0.90
N TRP A 204 -10.88 -4.91 1.65
CA TRP A 204 -10.04 -6.09 1.96
C TRP A 204 -10.62 -6.97 3.07
N GLN A 205 -11.52 -6.43 3.90
CA GLN A 205 -12.24 -7.19 4.92
C GLN A 205 -13.44 -7.99 4.38
N GLN A 206 -13.79 -7.78 3.11
CA GLN A 206 -14.85 -8.51 2.40
C GLN A 206 -14.33 -9.84 1.85
N PHE A 207 -14.25 -10.83 2.71
CA PHE A 207 -13.99 -12.23 2.34
C PHE A 207 -15.00 -13.17 3.00
N GLY A 208 -15.30 -14.27 2.32
CA GLY A 208 -16.27 -15.27 2.73
C GLY A 208 -15.63 -16.66 2.88
N PRO A 209 -16.43 -17.73 2.85
CA PRO A 209 -15.91 -19.08 2.86
C PRO A 209 -15.25 -19.44 1.51
N GLY A 210 -14.21 -20.29 1.55
CA GLY A 210 -13.56 -20.84 0.35
C GLY A 210 -12.34 -20.07 -0.15
N GLU A 211 -11.82 -20.49 -1.31
CA GLU A 211 -10.53 -20.01 -1.85
C GLU A 211 -10.67 -18.83 -2.83
N THR A 212 -11.89 -18.44 -3.21
CA THR A 212 -12.15 -17.36 -4.19
C THR A 212 -12.22 -15.98 -3.53
N ASN A 213 -11.44 -15.77 -2.47
CA ASN A 213 -11.47 -14.54 -1.68
C ASN A 213 -10.59 -13.44 -2.29
N LYS A 214 -10.93 -12.19 -2.00
CA LYS A 214 -10.08 -11.04 -2.32
C LYS A 214 -8.82 -11.10 -1.47
N ARG A 215 -7.68 -11.34 -2.12
CA ARG A 215 -6.40 -11.52 -1.45
C ARG A 215 -5.26 -11.01 -2.32
N VAL A 216 -4.32 -10.35 -1.65
CA VAL A 216 -2.97 -10.05 -2.15
C VAL A 216 -1.98 -10.38 -1.04
N ASP A 217 -0.71 -10.55 -1.39
CA ASP A 217 0.35 -10.87 -0.42
C ASP A 217 0.96 -9.59 0.19
N ILE A 218 0.99 -8.52 -0.60
CA ILE A 218 1.60 -7.24 -0.24
C ILE A 218 0.54 -6.15 -0.23
N ARG A 219 0.54 -5.33 0.82
CA ARG A 219 -0.19 -4.06 0.86
C ARG A 219 0.85 -2.95 0.85
N TYR A 220 0.74 -1.98 -0.07
CA TYR A 220 1.70 -0.89 -0.12
C TYR A 220 1.07 0.50 -0.06
N ILE A 221 1.85 1.47 0.41
CA ILE A 221 1.47 2.88 0.51
C ILE A 221 2.71 3.79 0.33
N TYR A 222 2.49 5.03 -0.09
CA TYR A 222 3.54 6.03 -0.21
C TYR A 222 3.84 6.73 1.12
N LEU A 223 5.14 6.92 1.37
CA LEU A 223 5.72 7.85 2.33
C LEU A 223 6.45 8.93 1.53
N ASN A 224 5.87 10.11 1.40
CA ASN A 224 6.33 11.15 0.48
C ASN A 224 6.19 12.57 1.05
N ASN A 225 6.51 13.56 0.21
CA ASN A 225 6.49 15.00 0.49
C ASN A 225 7.60 15.49 1.46
N GLY A 226 8.70 14.72 1.52
CA GLY A 226 9.95 15.13 2.15
C GLY A 226 9.94 15.16 3.68
N PRO A 227 11.10 15.46 4.29
CA PRO A 227 11.33 15.25 5.72
C PRO A 227 10.72 16.30 6.64
N TYR A 228 10.21 17.42 6.10
CA TYR A 228 9.69 18.54 6.92
C TYR A 228 8.17 18.55 7.07
N ASN A 229 7.46 18.37 5.96
CA ASN A 229 5.99 18.47 5.90
C ASN A 229 5.35 17.19 5.32
N GLY A 230 6.14 16.14 5.15
CA GLY A 230 5.71 14.91 4.53
C GLY A 230 5.03 13.96 5.49
N TRP A 231 5.10 12.68 5.13
CA TRP A 231 4.37 11.57 5.74
C TRP A 231 4.43 11.50 7.28
N SER A 232 5.54 11.95 7.87
CA SER A 232 5.77 11.94 9.32
C SER A 232 4.90 12.96 10.07
N THR A 233 4.33 13.93 9.37
CA THR A 233 3.38 14.91 9.94
C THR A 233 1.91 14.46 9.85
N TRP A 234 1.61 13.36 9.14
CA TRP A 234 0.24 12.88 8.89
C TRP A 234 -0.27 11.93 9.99
N GLY A 235 0.16 12.16 11.24
CA GLY A 235 -0.17 11.33 12.39
C GLY A 235 0.57 9.98 12.38
N ASN A 236 -0.07 8.93 12.90
CA ASN A 236 0.55 7.60 13.09
C ASN A 236 0.54 6.73 11.81
N ARG A 237 0.89 7.31 10.66
CA ARG A 237 0.74 6.65 9.34
C ARG A 237 1.43 5.29 9.27
N VAL A 238 2.74 5.24 9.57
CA VAL A 238 3.52 4.00 9.45
C VAL A 238 3.03 2.91 10.42
N PRO A 239 2.89 3.15 11.75
CA PRO A 239 2.40 2.13 12.66
C PRO A 239 0.97 1.67 12.36
N THR A 240 0.08 2.58 11.96
CA THR A 240 -1.30 2.23 11.61
C THR A 240 -1.34 1.34 10.37
N PHE A 241 -0.57 1.69 9.34
CA PHE A 241 -0.53 0.94 8.10
C PHE A 241 0.04 -0.46 8.30
N VAL A 242 1.12 -0.60 9.07
CA VAL A 242 1.68 -1.91 9.41
C VAL A 242 0.63 -2.74 10.16
N ASN A 243 0.03 -2.20 11.24
CA ASN A 243 -0.96 -2.94 12.03
C ASN A 243 -2.16 -3.40 11.19
N ASN A 244 -2.69 -2.54 10.32
CA ASN A 244 -3.81 -2.89 9.46
C ASN A 244 -3.42 -3.93 8.39
N SER A 245 -2.22 -3.82 7.82
CA SER A 245 -1.71 -4.82 6.87
C SER A 245 -1.56 -6.19 7.52
N LEU A 246 -1.03 -6.23 8.76
CA LEU A 246 -0.90 -7.46 9.53
C LEU A 246 -2.26 -8.08 9.85
N LYS A 247 -3.26 -7.28 10.24
CA LYS A 247 -4.65 -7.76 10.47
C LYS A 247 -5.26 -8.39 9.22
N LEU A 248 -4.88 -7.90 8.04
CA LEU A 248 -5.33 -8.41 6.74
C LEU A 248 -4.48 -9.59 6.23
N GLY A 249 -3.50 -10.07 7.00
CA GLY A 249 -2.63 -11.17 6.59
C GLY A 249 -1.68 -10.79 5.44
N MET A 250 -1.34 -9.51 5.30
CA MET A 250 -0.51 -8.97 4.22
C MET A 250 0.83 -8.46 4.76
N ILE A 251 1.86 -8.45 3.90
CA ILE A 251 3.16 -7.86 4.20
C ILE A 251 3.10 -6.36 3.85
N PRO A 252 3.37 -5.45 4.80
CA PRO A 252 3.37 -4.02 4.52
C PRO A 252 4.60 -3.63 3.71
N PHE A 253 4.40 -2.86 2.64
CA PHE A 253 5.45 -2.23 1.84
C PHE A 253 5.27 -0.71 1.85
N PHE A 254 6.38 0.02 1.82
CA PHE A 254 6.39 1.47 1.72
C PHE A 254 7.14 1.90 0.47
N VAL A 255 6.54 2.79 -0.33
CA VAL A 255 7.29 3.55 -1.33
C VAL A 255 7.87 4.76 -0.61
N TYR A 256 9.16 4.72 -0.30
CA TYR A 256 9.85 5.82 0.36
C TYR A 256 10.34 6.79 -0.71
N TYR A 257 9.61 7.89 -0.88
CA TYR A 257 9.78 8.83 -1.98
C TYR A 257 9.85 10.27 -1.47
N ASN A 258 11.00 10.63 -0.91
CA ASN A 258 11.13 11.85 -0.11
C ASN A 258 12.18 12.83 -0.62
N ILE A 259 13.12 12.40 -1.47
CA ILE A 259 14.18 13.29 -1.96
C ILE A 259 13.66 14.36 -2.91
N ASN A 260 12.54 14.09 -3.59
CA ASN A 260 11.84 15.04 -4.45
C ASN A 260 11.11 16.14 -3.65
N ASN A 261 10.87 15.92 -2.36
CA ASN A 261 10.10 16.83 -1.49
C ASN A 261 8.73 17.25 -2.08
N GLY A 262 8.04 16.32 -2.76
CA GLY A 262 6.75 16.60 -3.40
C GLY A 262 6.84 17.37 -4.72
N SER A 263 8.04 17.55 -5.29
CA SER A 263 8.26 18.17 -6.60
C SER A 263 9.03 17.24 -7.53
N ASP A 264 8.32 16.68 -8.52
CA ASP A 264 8.85 15.73 -9.49
C ASP A 264 9.65 16.43 -10.60
N SER A 265 10.85 16.93 -10.24
CA SER A 265 11.79 17.53 -11.18
C SER A 265 13.24 17.27 -10.78
N LEU A 266 14.11 17.11 -11.79
CA LEU A 266 15.54 16.97 -11.56
C LEU A 266 16.13 18.18 -10.82
N TYR A 267 15.60 19.38 -11.08
CA TYR A 267 16.05 20.60 -10.42
C TYR A 267 15.81 20.54 -8.91
N ALA A 268 14.58 20.24 -8.48
CA ALA A 268 14.22 20.15 -7.06
C ALA A 268 15.03 19.05 -6.35
N ILE A 269 15.17 17.88 -6.99
CA ILE A 269 15.97 16.77 -6.45
C ILE A 269 17.44 17.20 -6.23
N LYS A 270 18.05 17.88 -7.20
CA LYS A 270 19.43 18.37 -7.07
C LYS A 270 19.59 19.42 -5.98
N GLU A 271 18.65 20.36 -5.87
CA GLU A 271 18.65 21.39 -4.83
C GLU A 271 18.62 20.74 -3.44
N ASN A 272 17.72 19.77 -3.25
CA ASN A 272 17.60 19.01 -2.01
C ASN A 272 18.88 18.20 -1.69
N MET A 273 19.44 17.50 -2.67
CA MET A 273 20.67 16.71 -2.52
C MET A 273 21.90 17.54 -2.15
N GLN A 274 21.91 18.82 -2.49
CA GLN A 274 23.00 19.76 -2.20
C GLN A 274 22.72 20.65 -0.98
N ASN A 275 21.55 20.48 -0.33
CA ASN A 275 21.20 21.19 0.88
C ASN A 275 21.49 20.32 2.11
N LYS A 276 22.45 20.76 2.94
CA LYS A 276 22.91 20.00 4.10
C LYS A 276 21.78 19.76 5.11
N ASP A 277 21.01 20.79 5.45
CA ASP A 277 19.96 20.69 6.45
C ASP A 277 18.84 19.77 5.97
N PHE A 278 18.50 19.86 4.69
CA PHE A 278 17.57 18.93 4.04
C PHE A 278 18.07 17.49 4.13
N MET A 279 19.32 17.23 3.74
CA MET A 279 19.86 15.86 3.75
C MET A 279 19.98 15.29 5.17
N GLU A 280 20.29 16.12 6.17
CA GLU A 280 20.27 15.69 7.57
C GLU A 280 18.86 15.31 8.04
N ALA A 281 17.85 16.11 7.65
CA ALA A 281 16.45 15.83 7.94
C ALA A 281 15.99 14.56 7.21
N TYR A 282 16.38 14.38 5.94
CA TYR A 282 16.10 13.20 5.12
C TYR A 282 16.58 11.90 5.76
N PHE A 283 17.83 11.85 6.24
CA PHE A 283 18.36 10.64 6.87
C PHE A 283 17.69 10.34 8.22
N LYS A 284 17.32 11.38 8.99
CA LYS A 284 16.55 11.22 10.23
C LYS A 284 15.15 10.69 9.96
N ASP A 285 14.50 11.18 8.91
CA ASP A 285 13.18 10.74 8.46
C ASP A 285 13.20 9.29 7.98
N LEU A 286 14.23 8.88 7.23
CA LEU A 286 14.43 7.49 6.82
C LEU A 286 14.58 6.56 8.03
N LYS A 287 15.42 6.93 8.99
CA LYS A 287 15.57 6.19 10.25
C LYS A 287 14.24 6.07 11.01
N LEU A 288 13.47 7.16 11.04
CA LEU A 288 12.15 7.18 11.68
C LEU A 288 11.20 6.19 11.00
N ALA A 289 11.10 6.21 9.67
CA ALA A 289 10.25 5.29 8.90
C ALA A 289 10.60 3.82 9.18
N VAL A 290 11.89 3.47 9.08
CA VAL A 290 12.36 2.09 9.30
C VAL A 290 12.10 1.65 10.74
N THR A 291 12.40 2.50 11.72
CA THR A 291 12.21 2.16 13.14
C THR A 291 10.73 2.00 13.49
N GLN A 292 9.88 2.93 13.07
CA GLN A 292 8.44 2.84 13.31
C GLN A 292 7.84 1.58 12.66
N ALA A 293 8.26 1.27 11.43
CA ALA A 293 7.78 0.10 10.73
C ALA A 293 8.23 -1.20 11.41
N LYS A 294 9.52 -1.29 11.78
CA LYS A 294 10.07 -2.44 12.50
C LYS A 294 9.37 -2.68 13.83
N THR A 295 9.19 -1.64 14.62
CA THR A 295 8.50 -1.72 15.91
C THR A 295 7.07 -2.20 15.73
N ALA A 296 6.32 -1.62 14.79
CA ALA A 296 4.93 -2.01 14.54
C ALA A 296 4.79 -3.42 13.96
N ALA A 297 5.78 -3.89 13.20
CA ALA A 297 5.74 -5.21 12.55
C ALA A 297 5.89 -6.37 13.55
N ASN A 298 6.43 -6.11 14.76
CA ASN A 298 6.57 -7.08 15.84
C ASN A 298 7.14 -8.44 15.36
N GLY A 299 8.27 -8.36 14.64
CA GLY A 299 8.99 -9.50 14.08
C GLY A 299 8.59 -9.89 12.65
N GLU A 300 7.52 -9.34 12.09
CA GLU A 300 7.25 -9.46 10.65
C GLU A 300 8.24 -8.65 9.80
N ARG A 301 8.32 -9.03 8.52
CA ARG A 301 9.08 -8.29 7.50
C ARG A 301 8.27 -7.08 7.02
N VAL A 302 8.97 -6.02 6.65
CA VAL A 302 8.44 -4.83 5.99
C VAL A 302 9.23 -4.60 4.70
N GLY A 303 8.53 -4.18 3.64
CA GLY A 303 9.15 -3.85 2.37
C GLY A 303 9.37 -2.34 2.15
N PHE A 304 10.39 -1.98 1.38
CA PHE A 304 10.68 -0.62 0.93
C PHE A 304 11.00 -0.59 -0.56
N VAL A 305 10.30 0.26 -1.30
CA VAL A 305 10.66 0.68 -2.67
C VAL A 305 11.24 2.09 -2.55
N LEU A 306 12.47 2.27 -3.02
CA LEU A 306 13.28 3.45 -2.69
C LEU A 306 13.33 4.46 -3.84
N GLU A 307 13.09 5.73 -3.47
CA GLU A 307 13.26 6.95 -4.27
C GLU A 307 12.82 6.77 -5.72
N ALA A 308 11.51 6.53 -5.88
CA ALA A 308 10.83 6.53 -7.16
C ALA A 308 11.33 7.68 -8.06
N ASP A 309 11.47 7.43 -9.35
CA ASP A 309 11.85 8.41 -10.38
C ASP A 309 13.23 9.07 -10.27
N MET A 310 13.88 9.03 -9.10
CA MET A 310 15.13 9.77 -8.83
C MET A 310 16.23 9.37 -9.82
N LEU A 311 16.57 8.08 -9.89
CA LEU A 311 17.60 7.59 -10.81
C LEU A 311 17.19 7.80 -12.28
N GLY A 312 15.90 7.68 -12.57
CA GLY A 312 15.35 7.91 -13.89
C GLY A 312 15.59 9.33 -14.40
N TYR A 313 15.37 10.35 -13.56
CA TYR A 313 15.59 11.75 -13.92
C TYR A 313 17.06 12.04 -14.24
N PHE A 314 18.00 11.51 -13.45
CA PHE A 314 19.42 11.70 -13.72
C PHE A 314 19.85 10.99 -15.01
N GLN A 315 19.40 9.74 -15.21
CA GLN A 315 19.73 9.00 -16.42
C GLN A 315 19.17 9.68 -17.69
N GLN A 316 17.95 10.19 -17.62
CA GLN A 316 17.28 10.80 -18.76
C GLN A 316 17.93 12.13 -19.16
N ALA A 317 18.17 13.02 -18.19
CA ALA A 317 18.62 14.38 -18.47
C ALA A 317 20.15 14.48 -18.63
N GLU A 318 20.91 13.57 -18.02
CA GLU A 318 22.37 13.58 -18.04
C GLU A 318 22.96 12.20 -18.41
N PRO A 319 22.60 11.65 -19.59
CA PRO A 319 22.94 10.27 -19.98
C PRO A 319 24.45 10.01 -20.10
N ASN A 320 25.27 11.07 -20.20
CA ASN A 320 26.72 10.98 -20.30
C ASN A 320 27.44 11.08 -18.93
N LYS A 321 26.70 11.28 -17.83
CA LYS A 321 27.27 11.33 -16.48
C LYS A 321 26.95 10.06 -15.71
N SER A 322 27.97 9.45 -15.13
CA SER A 322 27.78 8.35 -14.20
C SER A 322 27.18 8.84 -12.86
N PRO A 323 26.51 7.97 -12.09
CA PRO A 323 26.06 8.28 -10.73
C PRO A 323 27.16 8.80 -9.80
N LYS A 324 28.42 8.37 -10.01
CA LYS A 324 29.58 8.81 -9.21
C LYS A 324 29.94 10.28 -9.45
N GLU A 325 29.61 10.82 -10.62
CA GLU A 325 29.86 12.23 -11.00
C GLU A 325 28.75 13.19 -10.53
N GLN A 326 27.67 12.65 -9.96
CA GLN A 326 26.51 13.42 -9.52
C GLN A 326 26.62 13.74 -8.03
N PRO A 327 26.85 15.00 -7.63
CA PRO A 327 27.12 15.36 -6.24
C PRO A 327 25.88 15.25 -5.35
N VAL A 328 26.07 14.68 -4.16
CA VAL A 328 25.06 14.59 -3.08
C VAL A 328 25.77 14.78 -1.74
N LEU A 329 25.19 15.52 -0.80
CA LEU A 329 25.74 15.65 0.56
C LEU A 329 25.46 14.41 1.43
N THR A 330 25.94 13.25 1.01
CA THR A 330 25.78 11.96 1.71
C THR A 330 26.38 11.98 3.12
N ASN A 331 27.43 12.77 3.35
CA ASN A 331 28.03 12.96 4.66
C ASN A 331 27.06 13.54 5.71
N ALA A 332 25.93 14.10 5.28
CA ALA A 332 24.82 14.47 6.17
C ALA A 332 24.27 13.28 6.98
N ALA A 333 24.46 12.03 6.52
CA ALA A 333 24.12 10.84 7.30
C ALA A 333 24.91 10.74 8.62
N TYR A 334 26.16 11.24 8.65
CA TYR A 334 26.98 11.27 9.86
C TYR A 334 26.73 12.54 10.69
N SER A 335 26.66 13.71 10.05
CA SER A 335 26.41 14.97 10.79
C SER A 335 25.01 15.03 11.39
N SER A 336 24.03 14.30 10.84
CA SER A 336 22.72 14.10 11.45
C SER A 336 22.71 13.17 12.67
N GLY A 337 23.79 12.41 12.90
CA GLY A 337 23.88 11.38 13.94
C GLY A 337 23.16 10.07 13.62
N VAL A 338 22.73 9.86 12.38
CA VAL A 338 22.10 8.60 11.95
C VAL A 338 23.15 7.50 11.75
N LEU A 339 24.31 7.88 11.22
CA LEU A 339 25.54 7.11 11.14
C LEU A 339 26.64 7.73 12.01
N ASP A 340 27.63 6.92 12.40
CA ASP A 340 28.78 7.34 13.19
C ASP A 340 30.12 6.86 12.56
N ALA A 341 31.24 7.16 13.24
CA ALA A 341 32.57 6.86 12.72
C ALA A 341 32.88 5.36 12.57
N ASN A 342 32.11 4.47 13.20
CA ASN A 342 32.25 3.02 13.07
C ASN A 342 31.45 2.46 11.89
N ASP A 343 30.56 3.25 11.29
CA ASP A 343 29.85 2.84 10.09
C ASP A 343 30.73 3.00 8.84
N PRO A 344 30.48 2.22 7.77
CA PRO A 344 31.18 2.38 6.50
C PRO A 344 31.06 3.82 5.99
N GLN A 345 32.13 4.34 5.39
CA GLN A 345 32.16 5.69 4.81
C GLN A 345 31.59 5.68 3.39
N PHE A 346 30.70 6.63 3.08
CA PHE A 346 30.06 6.76 1.78
C PHE A 346 30.44 8.09 1.11
N GLU A 347 30.71 8.04 -0.21
CA GLU A 347 31.11 9.21 -0.99
C GLU A 347 29.96 10.22 -1.14
N ASN A 348 30.28 11.51 -1.34
CA ASN A 348 29.31 12.57 -1.58
C ASN A 348 28.80 12.61 -3.03
N ASN A 349 28.18 11.52 -3.45
CA ASN A 349 27.57 11.34 -4.77
C ASN A 349 26.38 10.36 -4.72
N ILE A 350 25.69 10.16 -5.85
CA ILE A 350 24.53 9.23 -5.92
C ILE A 350 24.92 7.82 -5.50
N THR A 351 26.09 7.31 -5.91
CA THR A 351 26.57 5.98 -5.49
C THR A 351 26.67 5.87 -3.96
N GLY A 352 27.22 6.89 -3.30
CA GLY A 352 27.28 6.94 -1.84
C GLY A 352 25.91 7.07 -1.19
N LEU A 353 25.00 7.89 -1.74
CA LEU A 353 23.63 8.03 -1.26
C LEU A 353 22.89 6.69 -1.27
N VAL A 354 22.92 5.97 -2.39
CA VAL A 354 22.28 4.65 -2.54
C VAL A 354 22.81 3.67 -1.50
N LYS A 355 24.14 3.58 -1.35
CA LYS A 355 24.77 2.72 -0.35
C LYS A 355 24.40 3.11 1.08
N ALA A 356 24.35 4.41 1.38
CA ALA A 356 23.98 4.92 2.70
C ALA A 356 22.52 4.58 3.05
N ILE A 357 21.57 4.79 2.13
CA ILE A 357 20.15 4.44 2.33
C ILE A 357 20.01 2.94 2.63
N ASN A 358 20.60 2.09 1.77
CA ASN A 358 20.53 0.64 1.94
C ASN A 358 21.15 0.20 3.28
N TYR A 359 22.30 0.78 3.65
CA TYR A 359 22.96 0.48 4.91
C TYR A 359 22.13 0.92 6.12
N ILE A 360 21.55 2.13 6.10
CA ILE A 360 20.69 2.65 7.19
C ILE A 360 19.49 1.73 7.40
N ILE A 361 18.80 1.33 6.33
CA ILE A 361 17.67 0.41 6.43
C ILE A 361 18.12 -0.90 7.09
N ARG A 362 19.23 -1.50 6.65
CA ARG A 362 19.76 -2.75 7.22
C ARG A 362 20.26 -2.60 8.66
N LYS A 363 20.76 -1.43 9.05
CA LYS A 363 21.21 -1.12 10.42
C LYS A 363 20.04 -1.10 11.39
N TYR A 364 18.91 -0.53 10.99
CA TYR A 364 17.73 -0.38 11.87
C TYR A 364 16.68 -1.49 11.69
N ASP A 365 16.67 -2.20 10.55
CA ASP A 365 15.92 -3.43 10.34
C ASP A 365 16.66 -4.37 9.37
N SER A 366 17.41 -5.32 9.92
CA SER A 366 18.14 -6.32 9.12
C SER A 366 17.23 -7.24 8.31
N THR A 367 15.94 -7.33 8.66
CA THR A 367 14.96 -8.22 8.02
C THR A 367 14.10 -7.54 6.96
N ALA A 368 14.24 -6.22 6.77
CA ALA A 368 13.52 -5.47 5.76
C ALA A 368 13.78 -6.04 4.35
N ILE A 369 12.77 -5.96 3.49
CA ILE A 369 12.89 -6.27 2.07
C ILE A 369 13.03 -4.94 1.36
N LEU A 370 14.15 -4.64 0.71
CA LEU A 370 14.32 -3.33 0.05
C LEU A 370 14.74 -3.46 -1.40
N GLY A 371 14.26 -2.53 -2.23
CA GLY A 371 14.58 -2.49 -3.64
C GLY A 371 14.50 -1.08 -4.20
N TRP A 372 15.22 -0.87 -5.29
CA TRP A 372 15.28 0.41 -5.99
C TRP A 372 14.35 0.42 -7.18
N GLN A 373 13.66 1.53 -7.37
CA GLN A 373 12.85 1.72 -8.56
C GLN A 373 13.70 2.29 -9.70
N LEU A 374 13.63 1.65 -10.85
CA LEU A 374 14.09 2.16 -12.14
C LEU A 374 12.86 2.45 -13.01
N ASN A 375 13.05 3.25 -14.04
CA ASN A 375 11.94 3.72 -14.86
C ASN A 375 12.12 3.33 -16.33
N LEU A 376 11.05 2.83 -16.94
CA LEU A 376 11.04 2.48 -18.35
C LEU A 376 11.30 3.71 -19.25
N TRP A 377 10.92 4.90 -18.79
CA TRP A 377 11.16 6.17 -19.48
C TRP A 377 12.58 6.75 -19.30
N ALA A 378 13.41 6.18 -18.43
CA ALA A 378 14.67 6.77 -18.02
C ALA A 378 15.71 6.86 -19.13
N ASN A 379 15.79 5.84 -20.00
CA ASN A 379 16.80 5.82 -21.06
C ASN A 379 16.34 6.65 -22.27
N PRO A 380 17.00 7.77 -22.62
CA PRO A 380 16.56 8.67 -23.67
C PRO A 380 16.76 8.11 -25.08
N GLN A 381 17.54 7.03 -25.25
CA GLN A 381 17.98 6.58 -26.59
C GLN A 381 16.90 5.89 -27.43
N ASP A 382 15.76 5.47 -26.87
CA ASP A 382 14.72 4.77 -27.65
C ASP A 382 13.26 5.04 -27.20
N ASN A 383 13.02 6.13 -26.47
CA ASN A 383 11.66 6.53 -26.11
C ASN A 383 11.05 7.37 -27.24
N GLY A 384 10.59 6.71 -28.30
CA GLY A 384 9.60 7.29 -29.21
C GLY A 384 8.35 7.75 -28.44
N GLY A 385 7.40 8.42 -29.10
CA GLY A 385 6.21 8.98 -28.42
C GLY A 385 5.38 7.98 -27.59
N THR A 386 5.49 6.68 -27.85
CA THR A 386 4.83 5.58 -27.13
C THR A 386 5.78 4.70 -26.29
N GLY A 387 7.08 5.00 -26.26
CA GLY A 387 8.09 4.30 -25.46
C GLY A 387 8.63 2.99 -26.06
N ILE A 388 9.74 2.50 -25.48
CA ILE A 388 10.55 1.41 -26.05
C ILE A 388 9.80 0.08 -26.26
N ILE A 389 8.81 -0.22 -25.43
CA ILE A 389 8.05 -1.49 -25.52
C ILE A 389 7.27 -1.60 -26.84
N HIS A 390 6.96 -0.46 -27.46
CA HIS A 390 6.30 -0.34 -28.76
C HIS A 390 7.26 -0.47 -29.96
N ALA A 391 8.55 -0.78 -29.76
CA ALA A 391 9.52 -0.89 -30.84
C ALA A 391 9.11 -1.87 -31.97
N THR A 392 8.25 -2.85 -31.68
CA THR A 392 7.75 -3.82 -32.68
C THR A 392 6.54 -3.32 -33.48
N ASP A 393 5.91 -2.20 -33.10
CA ASP A 393 4.68 -1.71 -33.76
C ASP A 393 4.94 -1.19 -35.18
N SER A 394 6.18 -0.78 -35.47
CA SER A 394 6.58 -0.38 -36.82
C SER A 394 6.80 -1.57 -37.77
N CYS A 395 6.76 -2.80 -37.27
CA CYS A 395 7.03 -4.00 -38.05
C CYS A 395 5.74 -4.64 -38.58
N ASN A 396 5.81 -5.17 -39.81
CA ASN A 396 4.86 -6.19 -40.23
C ASN A 396 5.04 -7.42 -39.33
N GLN A 397 3.95 -7.93 -38.74
CA GLN A 397 4.01 -9.02 -37.76
C GLN A 397 4.50 -10.35 -38.36
N THR A 398 4.49 -10.50 -39.69
CA THR A 398 5.07 -11.67 -40.37
C THR A 398 6.55 -11.50 -40.74
N ASP A 399 7.12 -10.29 -40.59
CA ASP A 399 8.54 -10.03 -40.82
C ASP A 399 9.35 -10.34 -39.55
N ALA A 400 9.81 -11.59 -39.47
CA ALA A 400 10.63 -12.06 -38.35
C ALA A 400 11.94 -11.27 -38.18
N THR A 401 12.51 -10.73 -39.27
CA THR A 401 13.77 -9.97 -39.21
C THR A 401 13.54 -8.61 -38.56
N CYS A 402 12.47 -7.91 -38.96
CA CYS A 402 12.10 -6.63 -38.34
C CYS A 402 11.80 -6.80 -36.85
N ILE A 403 11.01 -7.81 -36.48
CA ILE A 403 10.66 -8.08 -35.07
C ILE A 403 11.91 -8.40 -34.24
N ALA A 404 12.86 -9.19 -34.77
CA ALA A 404 14.11 -9.49 -34.08
C ALA A 404 14.96 -8.23 -33.85
N GLN A 405 15.08 -7.36 -34.85
CA GLN A 405 15.82 -6.10 -34.72
C GLN A 405 15.16 -5.15 -33.70
N ALA A 406 13.83 -5.03 -33.72
CA ALA A 406 13.08 -4.24 -32.74
C ALA A 406 13.27 -4.76 -31.31
N ARG A 407 13.22 -6.08 -31.11
CA ARG A 407 13.50 -6.71 -29.81
C ARG A 407 14.93 -6.54 -29.35
N GLN A 408 15.90 -6.47 -30.27
CA GLN A 408 17.28 -6.14 -29.91
C GLN A 408 17.41 -4.72 -29.34
N LYS A 409 16.63 -3.75 -29.83
CA LYS A 409 16.58 -2.40 -29.23
C LYS A 409 16.04 -2.43 -27.81
N ILE A 410 14.97 -3.20 -27.57
CA ILE A 410 14.40 -3.41 -26.23
C ILE A 410 15.45 -3.99 -25.27
N ILE A 411 16.19 -5.00 -25.71
CA ILE A 411 17.30 -5.61 -24.94
C ILE A 411 18.38 -4.57 -24.64
N ASN A 412 18.86 -3.83 -25.63
CA ASN A 412 19.91 -2.84 -25.45
C ASN A 412 19.47 -1.71 -24.48
N ASN A 413 18.23 -1.27 -24.59
CA ASN A 413 17.65 -0.27 -23.69
C ASN A 413 17.60 -0.78 -22.25
N ALA A 414 17.12 -2.01 -22.02
CA ALA A 414 17.11 -2.65 -20.71
C ALA A 414 18.52 -2.78 -20.11
N LYS A 415 19.51 -3.16 -20.92
CA LYS A 415 20.92 -3.24 -20.48
C LYS A 415 21.43 -1.88 -20.04
N GLY A 416 21.21 -0.83 -20.84
CA GLY A 416 21.63 0.53 -20.48
C GLY A 416 20.96 1.05 -19.21
N LEU A 417 19.67 0.76 -19.03
CA LEU A 417 18.92 1.07 -17.80
C LEU A 417 19.55 0.37 -16.59
N MET A 418 19.74 -0.94 -16.66
CA MET A 418 20.28 -1.70 -15.53
C MET A 418 21.75 -1.34 -15.25
N GLN A 419 22.57 -1.13 -16.27
CA GLN A 419 23.97 -0.73 -16.09
C GLN A 419 24.10 0.62 -15.37
N TYR A 420 23.20 1.58 -15.66
CA TYR A 420 23.14 2.83 -14.91
C TYR A 420 22.78 2.59 -13.43
N GLY A 421 21.76 1.76 -13.17
CA GLY A 421 21.37 1.36 -11.82
C GLY A 421 22.50 0.65 -11.05
N LEU A 422 23.22 -0.28 -11.70
CA LEU A 422 24.36 -0.97 -11.12
C LEU A 422 25.55 -0.01 -10.87
N ALA A 423 25.76 1.00 -11.71
CA ALA A 423 26.75 2.05 -11.46
C ALA A 423 26.37 2.95 -10.28
N ALA A 424 25.07 3.10 -10.00
CA ALA A 424 24.55 3.73 -8.78
C ALA A 424 24.64 2.80 -7.56
N GLU A 425 25.00 1.53 -7.77
CA GLU A 425 25.14 0.49 -6.75
C GLU A 425 23.85 0.13 -6.03
N ILE A 426 22.75 0.09 -6.79
CA ILE A 426 21.45 -0.37 -6.27
C ILE A 426 21.50 -1.80 -5.72
N ASN A 427 22.45 -2.63 -6.17
CA ASN A 427 22.65 -4.00 -5.71
C ASN A 427 23.38 -4.10 -4.34
N TYR A 428 23.85 -2.99 -3.78
CA TYR A 428 24.47 -3.00 -2.46
C TYR A 428 23.43 -3.28 -1.37
N LYS A 429 23.31 -4.55 -0.95
CA LYS A 429 22.36 -5.01 0.11
C LYS A 429 20.87 -4.81 -0.21
N ALA A 430 20.50 -4.60 -1.47
CA ALA A 430 19.10 -4.65 -1.90
C ALA A 430 18.67 -6.07 -2.30
N ASP A 431 17.37 -6.33 -2.21
CA ASP A 431 16.76 -7.64 -2.47
C ASP A 431 16.09 -7.72 -3.85
N PHE A 432 15.72 -6.58 -4.44
CA PHE A 432 15.03 -6.54 -5.73
C PHE A 432 15.23 -5.20 -6.46
N VAL A 433 14.83 -5.17 -7.74
CA VAL A 433 14.65 -3.94 -8.51
C VAL A 433 13.19 -3.83 -8.91
N SER A 434 12.58 -2.68 -8.67
CA SER A 434 11.25 -2.35 -9.20
C SER A 434 11.41 -1.65 -10.55
N ILE A 435 10.57 -1.97 -11.53
CA ILE A 435 10.56 -1.28 -12.82
C ILE A 435 9.21 -0.60 -13.02
N ASP A 436 9.24 0.72 -13.17
CA ASP A 436 8.07 1.57 -13.39
C ASP A 436 7.63 1.64 -14.87
N LYS A 437 6.34 1.40 -15.12
CA LYS A 437 5.67 1.41 -16.42
C LYS A 437 5.09 2.78 -16.82
N TYR A 438 5.71 3.91 -16.46
CA TYR A 438 5.37 5.30 -16.88
C TYR A 438 4.64 6.23 -15.89
N GLY A 439 4.68 5.95 -14.57
CA GLY A 439 4.40 6.89 -13.48
C GLY A 439 2.94 7.32 -13.25
N LEU A 440 2.08 7.34 -14.28
CA LEU A 440 0.65 7.67 -14.17
C LEU A 440 -0.25 6.42 -14.17
N ASP A 441 -1.46 6.56 -13.62
CA ASP A 441 -2.52 5.59 -13.81
C ASP A 441 -2.91 5.58 -15.29
N GLY A 442 -2.55 4.51 -16.00
CA GLY A 442 -2.49 4.48 -17.47
C GLY A 442 -3.79 4.73 -18.25
N GLY A 443 -4.93 4.91 -17.58
CA GLY A 443 -6.19 5.26 -18.22
C GLY A 443 -6.32 6.73 -18.66
N GLN A 444 -5.41 7.63 -18.26
CA GLN A 444 -5.57 9.08 -18.46
C GLN A 444 -5.05 9.63 -19.80
N GLN A 445 -4.47 8.80 -20.69
CA GLN A 445 -3.97 9.32 -21.97
C GLN A 445 -5.13 9.79 -22.87
N ALA A 446 -5.07 11.06 -23.29
CA ALA A 446 -6.03 11.64 -24.21
C ALA A 446 -6.16 10.78 -25.48
N ASN A 447 -7.39 10.51 -25.91
CA ASN A 447 -7.73 9.66 -27.05
C ASN A 447 -7.39 8.16 -26.94
N ALA A 448 -6.84 7.66 -25.83
CA ALA A 448 -6.53 6.24 -25.67
C ALA A 448 -7.77 5.34 -25.86
N LYS A 449 -8.96 5.80 -25.48
CA LYS A 449 -10.23 5.08 -25.72
C LYS A 449 -10.63 5.00 -27.20
N ASN A 450 -10.20 5.96 -28.03
CA ASN A 450 -10.57 6.06 -29.44
C ASN A 450 -9.58 5.31 -30.35
N SER A 451 -8.34 5.11 -29.87
CA SER A 451 -7.27 4.41 -30.59
C SER A 451 -6.40 3.65 -29.59
N PRO A 452 -6.92 2.58 -28.97
CA PRO A 452 -6.21 1.84 -27.94
C PRO A 452 -4.88 1.25 -28.44
N GLU A 453 -4.79 0.92 -29.73
CA GLU A 453 -3.58 0.45 -30.39
C GLU A 453 -2.46 1.50 -30.50
N LYS A 454 -2.79 2.79 -30.31
CA LYS A 454 -1.81 3.90 -30.27
C LYS A 454 -1.54 4.39 -28.85
N SER A 455 -2.16 3.75 -27.85
CA SER A 455 -1.96 4.09 -26.44
C SER A 455 -0.61 3.59 -25.96
N THR A 456 0.10 4.42 -25.20
CA THR A 456 1.31 4.04 -24.47
C THR A 456 1.01 3.01 -23.38
N TRP A 457 -0.25 2.94 -22.93
CA TRP A 457 -0.67 2.21 -21.73
C TRP A 457 -1.36 0.87 -22.02
N PHE A 458 -2.10 0.79 -23.13
CA PHE A 458 -2.83 -0.42 -23.50
C PHE A 458 -1.92 -1.37 -24.28
N TRP A 459 -1.59 -2.48 -23.63
CA TRP A 459 -0.67 -3.46 -24.17
C TRP A 459 -1.41 -4.73 -24.59
N ASN A 460 -1.26 -5.08 -25.87
CA ASN A 460 -1.64 -6.39 -26.39
C ASN A 460 -0.59 -7.46 -25.99
N ALA A 461 -0.81 -8.71 -26.40
CA ALA A 461 0.10 -9.81 -26.10
C ALA A 461 1.54 -9.59 -26.60
N THR A 462 1.73 -8.92 -27.75
CA THR A 462 3.06 -8.61 -28.29
C THR A 462 3.81 -7.63 -27.39
N LEU A 463 3.15 -6.55 -26.95
CA LEU A 463 3.72 -5.56 -26.06
C LEU A 463 4.03 -6.14 -24.66
N TRP A 464 3.17 -7.01 -24.14
CA TRP A 464 3.46 -7.76 -22.91
C TRP A 464 4.66 -8.67 -23.06
N ASN A 465 4.80 -9.39 -24.17
CA ASN A 465 5.99 -10.22 -24.43
C ASN A 465 7.27 -9.38 -24.56
N ASN A 466 7.19 -8.18 -25.14
CA ASN A 466 8.30 -7.24 -25.19
C ASN A 466 8.67 -6.73 -23.79
N TYR A 467 7.68 -6.45 -22.94
CA TYR A 467 7.93 -6.05 -21.55
C TYR A 467 8.54 -7.19 -20.73
N LEU A 468 8.07 -8.42 -20.90
CA LEU A 468 8.67 -9.59 -20.24
C LEU A 468 10.11 -9.85 -20.75
N LEU A 469 10.39 -9.60 -22.02
CA LEU A 469 11.76 -9.61 -22.55
C LEU A 469 12.63 -8.56 -21.86
N PHE A 470 12.13 -7.31 -21.76
CA PHE A 470 12.81 -6.22 -21.07
C PHE A 470 13.14 -6.58 -19.61
N VAL A 471 12.13 -7.04 -18.86
CA VAL A 471 12.23 -7.49 -17.47
C VAL A 471 13.22 -8.64 -17.31
N ASN A 472 13.15 -9.65 -18.19
CA ASN A 472 14.09 -10.77 -18.16
C ASN A 472 15.53 -10.30 -18.43
N THR A 473 15.73 -9.32 -19.31
CA THR A 473 17.05 -8.70 -19.51
C THR A 473 17.53 -7.97 -18.26
N LEU A 474 16.68 -7.20 -17.58
CA LEU A 474 17.03 -6.57 -16.30
C LEU A 474 17.47 -7.60 -15.26
N HIS A 475 16.74 -8.72 -15.15
CA HIS A 475 17.08 -9.81 -14.24
C HIS A 475 18.44 -10.43 -14.60
N GLN A 476 18.69 -10.72 -15.88
CA GLN A 476 19.94 -11.32 -16.34
C GLN A 476 21.16 -10.42 -16.07
N GLU A 477 21.00 -9.10 -16.21
CA GLU A 477 22.10 -8.15 -15.98
C GLU A 477 22.39 -7.89 -14.49
N SER A 478 21.37 -7.97 -13.63
CA SER A 478 21.51 -7.66 -12.19
C SER A 478 21.62 -8.89 -11.28
N ASN A 479 21.14 -10.04 -11.73
CA ASN A 479 20.86 -11.22 -10.91
C ASN A 479 19.90 -10.95 -9.72
N LEU A 480 19.14 -9.85 -9.76
CA LEU A 480 18.14 -9.51 -8.76
C LEU A 480 16.74 -9.85 -9.27
N PRO A 481 15.82 -10.30 -8.39
CA PRO A 481 14.40 -10.34 -8.71
C PRO A 481 13.89 -8.99 -9.20
N ILE A 482 13.02 -9.00 -10.22
CA ILE A 482 12.41 -7.79 -10.77
C ILE A 482 10.94 -7.74 -10.36
N VAL A 483 10.55 -6.67 -9.68
CA VAL A 483 9.17 -6.35 -9.32
C VAL A 483 8.58 -5.46 -10.41
N LEU A 484 7.46 -5.88 -10.99
CA LEU A 484 6.75 -5.10 -11.99
C LEU A 484 5.91 -4.02 -11.30
N TRP A 485 6.04 -2.77 -11.74
CA TRP A 485 5.43 -1.61 -11.08
C TRP A 485 5.10 -0.48 -12.08
N GLN A 486 4.16 0.42 -11.83
CA GLN A 486 2.80 0.03 -11.45
C GLN A 486 2.17 -0.68 -12.65
N ILE A 487 1.47 -1.79 -12.39
CA ILE A 487 0.67 -2.45 -13.41
C ILE A 487 -0.76 -1.90 -13.26
N PRO A 488 -1.21 -0.97 -14.11
CA PRO A 488 -2.59 -0.51 -14.07
C PRO A 488 -3.51 -1.70 -14.40
N VAL A 489 -4.55 -1.88 -13.59
CA VAL A 489 -5.60 -2.86 -13.81
C VAL A 489 -6.88 -2.09 -14.12
N GLY A 490 -7.50 -2.39 -15.25
CA GLY A 490 -8.76 -1.77 -15.66
C GLY A 490 -9.73 -2.82 -16.20
N HIS A 491 -11.02 -2.49 -16.18
CA HIS A 491 -12.07 -3.33 -16.76
C HIS A 491 -12.31 -2.93 -18.21
N ILE A 492 -12.21 -3.83 -19.18
CA ILE A 492 -12.65 -3.56 -20.57
C ILE A 492 -14.17 -3.73 -20.62
N ASN A 493 -14.92 -2.75 -21.16
CA ASN A 493 -16.39 -2.81 -21.19
C ASN A 493 -16.88 -3.55 -22.42
N SER A 494 -18.03 -4.23 -22.25
CA SER A 494 -18.67 -5.04 -23.29
C SER A 494 -17.76 -6.15 -23.87
N PRO A 495 -16.94 -6.86 -23.08
CA PRO A 495 -16.17 -7.96 -23.62
C PRO A 495 -17.12 -9.10 -24.01
N THR A 496 -16.88 -9.73 -25.16
CA THR A 496 -17.62 -10.94 -25.59
C THR A 496 -17.17 -12.19 -24.84
N SER A 497 -16.12 -12.08 -24.02
CA SER A 497 -15.58 -13.15 -23.19
C SER A 497 -16.53 -13.53 -22.06
N ILE A 498 -16.65 -14.83 -21.81
CA ILE A 498 -17.38 -15.36 -20.65
C ILE A 498 -16.44 -15.40 -19.45
N SER A 499 -16.88 -14.85 -18.32
CA SER A 499 -16.14 -14.91 -17.07
C SER A 499 -16.00 -16.37 -16.63
N PRO A 500 -14.76 -16.85 -16.37
CA PRO A 500 -14.55 -18.21 -15.88
C PRO A 500 -15.09 -18.42 -14.45
N TYR A 501 -15.38 -17.35 -13.71
CA TYR A 501 -15.89 -17.43 -12.35
C TYR A 501 -17.41 -17.56 -12.29
N SER A 502 -18.14 -16.84 -13.13
CA SER A 502 -19.61 -16.84 -13.13
C SER A 502 -20.22 -17.65 -14.27
N ASN A 503 -19.42 -18.04 -15.27
CA ASN A 503 -19.88 -18.60 -16.53
C ASN A 503 -20.93 -17.72 -17.23
N GLN A 504 -20.83 -16.40 -17.05
CA GLN A 504 -21.66 -15.36 -17.67
C GLN A 504 -20.76 -14.29 -18.30
N PRO A 505 -21.25 -13.49 -19.27
CA PRO A 505 -20.54 -12.32 -19.75
C PRO A 505 -20.15 -11.39 -18.59
N PHE A 506 -19.03 -10.67 -18.71
CA PHE A 506 -18.67 -9.65 -17.72
C PHE A 506 -19.74 -8.55 -17.68
N ALA A 507 -20.03 -8.06 -16.48
CA ALA A 507 -20.99 -6.99 -16.29
C ALA A 507 -20.55 -5.74 -17.07
N VAL A 508 -21.45 -5.15 -17.84
CA VAL A 508 -21.21 -3.84 -18.44
C VAL A 508 -21.24 -2.82 -17.31
N LEU A 509 -20.09 -2.23 -17.01
CA LEU A 509 -19.99 -1.19 -15.99
C LEU A 509 -20.42 0.15 -16.60
N PRO A 510 -21.18 0.99 -15.88
CA PRO A 510 -21.46 2.33 -16.36
C PRO A 510 -20.13 3.07 -16.52
N ASN A 511 -19.86 3.61 -17.71
CA ASN A 511 -18.63 4.34 -18.02
C ASN A 511 -18.64 5.73 -17.36
N THR A 512 -18.72 5.74 -16.04
CA THR A 512 -18.68 6.94 -15.22
C THR A 512 -17.23 7.32 -14.99
N ASN A 513 -16.89 8.60 -15.16
CA ASN A 513 -15.58 9.15 -14.77
C ASN A 513 -15.44 9.14 -13.23
N ALA A 514 -15.26 7.96 -12.65
CA ALA A 514 -14.76 7.80 -11.30
C ALA A 514 -13.30 7.37 -11.41
N LYS A 515 -12.39 8.35 -11.35
CA LYS A 515 -10.96 8.16 -11.06
C LYS A 515 -10.08 7.44 -12.09
N TYR A 516 -10.47 7.37 -13.37
CA TYR A 516 -9.57 6.96 -14.48
C TYR A 516 -9.02 5.52 -14.44
N GLU A 517 -9.18 4.79 -13.34
CA GLU A 517 -8.85 3.37 -13.13
C GLU A 517 -9.93 2.43 -13.74
N ASP A 518 -11.16 2.92 -13.86
CA ASP A 518 -12.30 2.23 -14.49
C ASP A 518 -12.37 2.43 -16.01
N SER A 519 -11.23 2.65 -16.69
CA SER A 519 -11.23 2.92 -18.12
C SER A 519 -11.62 1.67 -18.91
N ALA A 520 -12.90 1.62 -19.26
CA ALA A 520 -13.49 0.55 -20.02
C ALA A 520 -13.67 1.01 -21.46
N GLY A 521 -12.64 0.76 -22.27
CA GLY A 521 -12.76 0.88 -23.72
C GLY A 521 -13.79 -0.14 -24.22
N THR A 522 -14.70 0.27 -25.09
CA THR A 522 -15.46 -0.67 -25.92
C THR A 522 -14.51 -1.23 -26.96
N PHE A 523 -14.23 -2.53 -26.90
CA PHE A 523 -13.56 -3.23 -27.99
C PHE A 523 -14.64 -3.61 -29.02
N SER A 524 -14.59 -3.01 -30.21
CA SER A 524 -15.46 -3.38 -31.34
C SER A 524 -14.80 -4.44 -32.21
#